data_AF-A0A5J4N4W8-F1
#
_entry.id   AF-A0A5J4N4W8-F1
#
_cell.length_a   1.000
_cell.length_b   1.000
_cell.length_c   1.000
_cell.angle_alpha   90.00
_cell.angle_beta   90.00
_cell.angle_gamma   90.00
#
_symmetry.space_group_name_H-M   'P 1'
#
loop_
_entity.id
_entity.type
_entity.pdbx_description
1 polymer ?
#
loop_
_entity_poly.entity_id
_entity_poly.type
_entity_poly.pdbx_seq_one_letter_code
_entity_poly.pdbx_strand_id
1 'polypeptide(L)'
;RSSTQLVIGFNGGKDCTVLLHLIYAVVCYHNSKRGSGSDTTKEILLKNFPKLLYIRSRSVFPELESFVQRTLHFYRLPSSSIFRSSLECESERKRPHQCGSLIVYEGDIKSSMERLLRDFPDLRGVFMGTRLSDPKTGRSLHFE
;
A
#
# COMPACT_ATOMS: atom_id res chain seq x y z
N ARG A 1 -14.84 10.90 -2.65
CA ARG A 1 -14.27 10.23 -1.45
C ARG A 1 -13.33 9.13 -1.94
N SER A 2 -12.14 8.96 -1.33
CA SER A 2 -11.22 7.87 -1.67
C SER A 2 -11.72 6.58 -1.01
N SER A 3 -12.23 5.62 -1.78
CA SER A 3 -12.82 4.35 -1.30
C SER A 3 -11.76 3.31 -0.88
N THR A 4 -10.71 3.74 -0.18
CA THR A 4 -9.62 2.83 0.23
C THR A 4 -10.02 2.06 1.48
N GLN A 5 -10.67 0.92 1.28
CA GLN A 5 -11.07 0.03 2.38
C GLN A 5 -9.94 -0.91 2.81
N LEU A 6 -9.03 -1.29 1.90
CA LEU A 6 -7.93 -2.20 2.19
C LEU A 6 -6.61 -1.61 1.69
N VAL A 7 -5.54 -1.83 2.45
CA VAL A 7 -4.17 -1.48 2.07
C VAL A 7 -3.21 -2.63 2.39
N ILE A 8 -2.05 -2.64 1.74
CA ILE A 8 -0.99 -3.63 1.98
C ILE A 8 0.18 -2.92 2.66
N GLY A 9 0.54 -3.36 3.87
CA GLY A 9 1.77 -2.94 4.52
C GLY A 9 2.97 -3.43 3.74
N PHE A 10 3.76 -2.50 3.20
CA PHE A 10 4.88 -2.79 2.32
C PHE A 10 6.11 -2.01 2.76
N ASN A 11 7.10 -2.71 3.32
CA ASN A 11 8.37 -2.13 3.76
C ASN A 11 9.55 -2.48 2.83
N GLY A 12 9.29 -3.10 1.68
CA GLY A 12 10.31 -3.57 0.75
C GLY A 12 11.05 -4.85 1.17
N GLY A 13 10.63 -5.50 2.26
CA GLY A 13 11.15 -6.79 2.67
C GLY A 13 10.61 -7.96 1.84
N LYS A 14 11.25 -9.13 1.95
CA LYS A 14 10.84 -10.34 1.21
C LYS A 14 9.39 -10.76 1.50
N ASP A 15 8.93 -10.61 2.73
CA ASP A 15 7.64 -11.16 3.18
C ASP A 15 6.46 -10.37 2.66
N CYS A 16 6.50 -9.04 2.81
CA CYS A 16 5.50 -8.18 2.21
C CYS A 16 5.56 -8.22 0.68
N THR A 17 6.73 -8.51 0.09
CA THR A 17 6.88 -8.67 -1.37
C THR A 17 6.19 -9.95 -1.85
N VAL A 18 6.39 -11.08 -1.17
CA VAL A 18 5.67 -12.33 -1.47
C VAL A 18 4.16 -12.13 -1.30
N LEU A 19 3.72 -11.48 -0.21
CA LEU A 19 2.30 -11.15 -0.01
C LEU A 19 1.74 -10.28 -1.14
N LEU A 20 2.52 -9.28 -1.59
CA LEU A 20 2.15 -8.44 -2.74
C LEU A 20 1.98 -9.25 -4.03
N HIS A 21 2.90 -10.17 -4.33
CA HIS A 21 2.80 -11.07 -5.48
C HIS A 21 1.53 -11.92 -5.40
N LEU A 22 1.21 -12.49 -4.23
CA LEU A 22 0.03 -13.33 -4.03
C LEU A 22 -1.26 -12.54 -4.22
N ILE A 23 -1.38 -11.36 -3.61
CA ILE A 23 -2.57 -10.51 -3.77
C ILE A 23 -2.71 -10.08 -5.23
N TYR A 24 -1.63 -9.68 -5.90
CA TYR A 24 -1.65 -9.34 -7.32
C TYR A 24 -2.10 -10.50 -8.20
N ALA A 25 -1.61 -11.72 -7.96
CA ALA A 25 -2.01 -12.91 -8.70
C ALA A 25 -3.51 -13.22 -8.52
N VAL A 26 -4.01 -13.14 -7.28
CA VAL A 26 -5.44 -13.35 -6.97
C VAL A 26 -6.32 -12.31 -7.67
N VAL A 27 -5.93 -11.03 -7.61
CA VAL A 27 -6.66 -9.95 -8.29
C VAL A 27 -6.66 -10.18 -9.81
N CYS A 28 -5.52 -10.52 -10.42
CA CYS A 28 -5.44 -10.84 -11.84
C CYS A 28 -6.36 -12.01 -12.21
N TYR A 29 -6.31 -13.09 -11.44
CA TYR A 29 -7.11 -14.29 -11.66
C TYR A 29 -8.61 -13.97 -11.61
N HIS A 30 -9.08 -13.24 -10.59
CA HIS A 30 -10.49 -12.87 -10.46
C HIS A 30 -10.99 -11.94 -11.57
N ASN A 31 -10.15 -11.01 -12.04
CA ASN A 31 -10.52 -10.13 -13.15
C ASN A 31 -10.56 -10.89 -14.48
N SER A 32 -9.60 -11.79 -14.73
CA SER A 32 -9.59 -12.63 -15.94
C SER A 32 -10.83 -13.54 -16.04
N LYS A 33 -11.31 -14.06 -14.91
CA LYS A 33 -12.50 -14.92 -14.85
C LYS A 33 -13.82 -14.18 -15.08
N ARG A 34 -13.83 -12.83 -15.01
CA ARG A 34 -15.03 -11.99 -15.18
C ARG A 34 -15.29 -11.49 -16.61
N GLY A 35 -14.32 -11.65 -17.52
CA GLY A 35 -14.53 -11.52 -18.98
C GLY A 35 -14.49 -10.09 -19.57
N SER A 36 -13.97 -10.05 -20.82
CA SER A 36 -13.95 -8.98 -21.85
C SER A 36 -12.86 -7.89 -21.83
N GLY A 37 -11.94 -7.99 -22.80
CA GLY A 37 -11.17 -6.86 -23.36
C GLY A 37 -9.83 -6.54 -22.68
N SER A 38 -8.73 -6.67 -23.44
CA SER A 38 -7.32 -6.51 -23.00
C SER A 38 -7.02 -5.19 -22.27
N ASP A 39 -7.60 -4.06 -22.70
CA ASP A 39 -7.21 -2.74 -22.18
C ASP A 39 -8.08 -2.25 -21.02
N THR A 40 -9.40 -2.50 -21.06
CA THR A 40 -10.31 -2.16 -19.94
C THR A 40 -9.98 -2.97 -18.67
N THR A 41 -9.46 -4.19 -18.84
CA THR A 41 -9.12 -5.09 -17.72
C THR A 41 -8.00 -4.53 -16.83
N LYS A 42 -7.02 -3.83 -17.41
CA LYS A 42 -5.88 -3.28 -16.64
C LYS A 42 -6.26 -2.05 -15.82
N GLU A 43 -7.09 -1.18 -16.37
CA GLU A 43 -7.59 0.00 -15.64
C GLU A 43 -8.49 -0.41 -14.47
N ILE A 44 -9.35 -1.42 -14.69
CA ILE A 44 -10.17 -2.02 -13.62
C ILE A 44 -9.28 -2.65 -12.55
N LEU A 45 -8.21 -3.34 -12.93
CA LEU A 45 -7.26 -3.92 -12.00
C LEU A 45 -6.62 -2.84 -11.12
N LEU A 46 -6.08 -1.78 -11.71
CA LEU A 46 -5.43 -0.69 -10.97
C LEU A 46 -6.42 0.06 -10.06
N LYS A 47 -7.68 0.18 -10.48
CA LYS A 47 -8.74 0.80 -9.67
C LYS A 47 -9.11 -0.02 -8.44
N ASN A 48 -9.08 -1.35 -8.57
CA ASN A 48 -9.49 -2.27 -7.50
C ASN A 48 -8.31 -2.79 -6.66
N PHE A 49 -7.07 -2.54 -7.08
CA PHE A 49 -5.90 -3.01 -6.38
C PHE A 49 -5.72 -2.24 -5.05
N PRO A 50 -5.50 -2.93 -3.91
CA PRO A 50 -5.24 -2.26 -2.64
C PRO A 50 -4.00 -1.37 -2.71
N LYS A 51 -4.05 -0.20 -2.06
CA LYS A 51 -2.90 0.71 -2.00
C LYS A 51 -1.79 0.13 -1.14
N LEU A 52 -0.55 0.48 -1.45
CA LEU A 52 0.60 0.14 -0.60
C LEU A 52 0.77 1.18 0.50
N LEU A 53 1.03 0.74 1.72
CA LEU A 53 1.38 1.55 2.88
C LEU A 53 2.86 1.35 3.18
N TYR A 54 3.65 2.41 3.03
CA TYR A 54 5.08 2.44 3.35
C TYR A 54 5.35 3.43 4.48
N ILE A 55 5.74 2.90 5.64
CA ILE A 55 6.13 3.71 6.79
C ILE A 55 7.65 3.86 6.75
N ARG A 56 8.12 5.06 6.42
CA ARG A 56 9.52 5.37 6.23
C ARG A 56 10.16 5.81 7.54
N SER A 57 11.21 5.10 7.95
CA SER A 57 12.05 5.50 9.09
C SER A 57 13.07 6.56 8.69
N ARG A 58 13.63 7.28 9.67
CA ARG A 58 14.58 8.40 9.44
C ARG A 58 15.88 7.98 8.74
N SER A 59 16.23 6.70 8.76
CA SER A 59 17.42 6.15 8.10
C SER A 59 17.05 4.91 7.30
N VAL A 60 16.45 5.12 6.13
CA VAL A 60 16.20 4.05 5.15
C VAL A 60 17.36 3.96 4.17
N PHE A 61 17.73 2.74 3.82
CA PHE A 61 18.78 2.49 2.83
C PHE A 61 18.34 2.97 1.43
N PRO A 62 19.19 3.66 0.66
CA PRO A 62 18.86 4.09 -0.71
C PRO A 62 18.45 2.93 -1.63
N GLU A 63 18.99 1.74 -1.41
CA GLU A 63 18.65 0.51 -2.13
C GLU A 63 17.20 0.09 -1.88
N LEU A 64 16.70 0.32 -0.66
CA LEU A 64 15.32 0.03 -0.30
C LEU A 64 14.36 0.99 -1.01
N GLU A 65 14.67 2.29 -1.03
CA GLU A 65 13.89 3.28 -1.78
C GLU A 65 13.86 2.93 -3.28
N SER A 66 15.02 2.57 -3.83
CA SER A 66 15.14 2.11 -5.22
C SER A 66 14.29 0.86 -5.45
N PHE A 67 14.27 -0.08 -4.51
CA PHE A 67 13.45 -1.27 -4.58
C PHE A 67 11.95 -0.97 -4.54
N VAL A 68 11.51 -0.05 -3.67
CA VAL A 68 10.10 0.39 -3.62
C VAL A 68 9.68 0.99 -4.96
N GLN A 69 10.51 1.87 -5.55
CA GLN A 69 10.20 2.46 -6.87
C GLN A 69 10.16 1.42 -7.99
N ARG A 70 11.12 0.49 -8.04
CA ARG A 70 11.11 -0.62 -9.01
C ARG A 70 9.88 -1.51 -8.82
N THR A 71 9.45 -1.75 -7.57
CA THR A 71 8.25 -2.52 -7.26
C THR A 71 7.02 -1.83 -7.84
N LEU A 72 6.83 -0.53 -7.59
CA LEU A 72 5.71 0.22 -8.17
C LEU A 72 5.69 0.10 -9.70
N HIS A 73 6.85 0.26 -10.34
CA HIS A 73 6.97 0.13 -11.79
C HIS A 73 6.62 -1.28 -12.28
N PHE A 74 7.14 -2.32 -11.63
CA PHE A 74 6.89 -3.72 -11.98
C PHE A 74 5.39 -4.06 -11.95
N TYR A 75 4.67 -3.58 -10.94
CA TYR A 75 3.23 -3.78 -10.80
C TYR A 75 2.38 -2.73 -11.53
N ARG A 76 3.00 -1.82 -12.30
CA ARG A 76 2.35 -0.71 -13.00
C ARG A 76 1.49 0.17 -12.08
N LEU A 77 1.88 0.28 -10.82
CA LEU A 77 1.25 1.14 -9.84
C LEU A 77 1.72 2.59 -10.09
N PRO A 78 0.81 3.55 -10.36
CA PRO A 78 1.21 4.92 -10.66
C PRO A 78 2.01 5.58 -9.53
N SER A 79 3.30 5.82 -9.80
CA SER A 79 4.24 6.50 -8.92
C SER A 79 4.01 8.00 -8.81
N SER A 80 3.28 8.60 -9.76
CA SER A 80 2.85 10.01 -9.72
C SER A 80 1.89 10.33 -8.57
N SER A 81 1.49 9.31 -7.82
CA SER A 81 0.45 9.42 -6.81
C SER A 81 0.99 9.10 -5.41
N ILE A 82 2.26 9.38 -5.11
CA ILE A 82 2.79 9.18 -3.74
C ILE A 82 2.12 10.18 -2.79
N PHE A 83 1.30 9.69 -1.86
CA PHE A 83 0.76 10.53 -0.79
C PHE A 83 1.78 10.60 0.34
N ARG A 84 2.40 11.76 0.55
CA ARG A 84 3.29 12.02 1.70
C ARG A 84 2.54 12.86 2.72
N SER A 85 2.20 12.27 3.87
CA SER A 85 1.69 13.05 5.00
C SER A 85 2.88 13.55 5.82
N SER A 86 3.42 14.70 5.41
CA SER A 86 4.45 15.42 6.18
C SER A 86 3.79 16.36 7.18
N LEU A 87 4.31 16.43 8.41
CA LEU A 87 4.05 17.54 9.33
C LEU A 87 4.78 18.83 8.92
N GLU A 88 5.58 18.80 7.86
CA GLU A 88 6.33 19.93 7.32
C GLU A 88 5.85 20.21 5.88
N CYS A 89 4.88 21.12 5.75
CA CYS A 89 4.85 22.18 4.74
C CYS A 89 3.60 23.05 4.97
N GLU A 90 3.71 24.08 5.81
CA GLU A 90 2.89 25.27 5.61
C GLU A 90 3.36 25.93 4.31
N SER A 91 2.41 26.24 3.43
CA SER A 91 2.61 26.80 2.08
C SER A 91 2.81 25.77 0.96
N GLU A 92 1.73 25.07 0.58
CA GLU A 92 1.24 25.16 -0.80
C GLU A 92 -0.21 24.66 -0.89
N ARG A 93 -1.10 25.55 -1.34
CA ARG A 93 -2.52 25.31 -1.55
C ARG A 93 -2.73 24.36 -2.73
N LYS A 94 -2.81 23.04 -2.49
CA LYS A 94 -3.53 22.11 -3.40
C LYS A 94 -4.32 21.08 -2.60
N ARG A 95 -5.63 21.33 -2.43
CA ARG A 95 -6.61 20.28 -2.11
C ARG A 95 -7.30 19.85 -3.42
N PRO A 96 -7.95 18.67 -3.47
CA PRO A 96 -7.55 17.35 -2.99
C PRO A 96 -7.64 16.35 -4.18
N HIS A 97 -7.47 15.05 -3.96
CA HIS A 97 -7.61 13.97 -4.96
C HIS A 97 -6.35 13.60 -5.76
N GLN A 98 -5.25 13.24 -5.09
CA GLN A 98 -4.31 12.31 -5.70
C GLN A 98 -4.49 10.95 -5.04
N CYS A 99 -5.21 10.07 -5.74
CA CYS A 99 -5.48 8.71 -5.31
C CYS A 99 -4.22 7.87 -5.52
N GLY A 100 -3.32 7.96 -4.55
CA GLY A 100 -2.08 7.23 -4.52
C GLY A 100 -2.17 5.73 -4.59
N SER A 101 -1.36 5.08 -5.42
CA SER A 101 -1.09 3.65 -5.23
C SER A 101 -0.09 3.39 -4.10
N LEU A 102 0.66 4.41 -3.67
CA LEU A 102 1.57 4.37 -2.51
C LEU A 102 1.23 5.47 -1.52
N ILE A 103 0.99 5.08 -0.27
CA ILE A 103 0.80 5.94 0.90
C ILE A 103 2.11 5.90 1.70
N VAL A 104 2.69 7.07 1.95
CA VAL A 104 3.96 7.21 2.66
C VAL A 104 3.77 8.04 3.92
N TYR A 105 4.18 7.47 5.05
CA TYR A 105 4.24 8.17 6.34
C TYR A 105 5.67 8.12 6.88
N GLU A 106 6.20 9.26 7.30
CA GLU A 106 7.49 9.34 8.00
C GLU A 106 7.28 9.14 9.51
N GLY A 107 8.12 8.32 10.15
CA GLY A 107 8.15 8.19 11.61
C GLY A 107 7.88 6.78 12.15
N ASP A 108 7.44 6.69 13.39
CA ASP A 108 7.14 5.41 14.03
C ASP A 108 5.82 4.82 13.54
N ILE A 109 5.66 3.50 13.74
CA ILE A 109 4.47 2.76 13.27
C ILE A 109 3.20 3.29 13.93
N LYS A 110 3.21 3.57 15.24
CA LYS A 110 2.01 3.96 15.99
C LYS A 110 1.47 5.29 15.47
N SER A 111 2.30 6.33 15.45
CA SER A 111 1.90 7.66 14.98
C SER A 111 1.48 7.66 13.50
N SER A 112 2.09 6.79 12.70
CA SER A 112 1.75 6.63 11.27
C SER A 112 0.42 5.91 11.08
N MET A 113 0.12 4.88 11.88
CA MET A 113 -1.17 4.19 11.86
C MET A 113 -2.31 5.11 12.34
N GLU A 114 -2.08 5.92 13.37
CA GLU A 114 -3.06 6.91 13.82
C GLU A 114 -3.37 7.94 12.73
N ARG A 115 -2.37 8.39 11.97
CA ARG A 115 -2.58 9.26 10.80
C ARG A 115 -3.31 8.54 9.68
N LEU A 116 -2.95 7.30 9.38
CA LEU A 116 -3.63 6.49 8.38
C LEU A 116 -5.13 6.37 8.66
N LEU A 117 -5.51 6.11 9.91
CA LEU A 117 -6.91 6.02 10.31
C LEU A 117 -7.66 7.36 10.19
N ARG A 118 -6.97 8.49 10.43
CA ARG A 118 -7.55 9.83 10.23
C ARG A 118 -7.72 10.19 8.75
N ASP A 119 -6.70 9.89 7.95
CA ASP A 119 -6.66 10.24 6.52
C ASP A 119 -7.60 9.36 5.68
N PHE A 120 -7.80 8.11 6.12
CA PHE A 120 -8.65 7.11 5.48
C PHE A 120 -9.70 6.55 6.46
N PRO A 121 -10.77 7.31 6.77
CA PRO A 121 -11.77 6.90 7.75
C PRO A 121 -12.58 5.66 7.33
N ASP A 122 -12.60 5.35 6.02
CA ASP A 122 -13.25 4.16 5.48
C ASP A 122 -12.34 2.91 5.48
N LEU A 123 -11.12 3.00 6.03
CA LEU A 123 -10.18 1.88 6.08
C LEU A 123 -10.73 0.75 6.96
N ARG A 124 -10.79 -0.44 6.40
CA ARG A 124 -11.33 -1.67 7.01
C ARG A 124 -10.24 -2.64 7.44
N GLY A 125 -9.09 -2.63 6.78
CA GLY A 125 -8.03 -3.58 7.08
C GLY A 125 -6.70 -3.28 6.39
N VAL A 126 -5.64 -3.87 6.95
CA VAL A 126 -4.28 -3.82 6.42
C VAL A 126 -3.76 -5.24 6.29
N PHE A 127 -3.36 -5.63 5.07
CA PHE A 127 -2.62 -6.86 4.85
C PHE A 127 -1.19 -6.69 5.34
N MET A 128 -0.71 -7.60 6.20
CA MET A 128 0.64 -7.57 6.76
C MET A 128 1.40 -8.84 6.41
N GLY A 129 2.66 -8.70 5.97
CA GLY A 129 3.56 -9.82 5.67
C GLY A 129 4.16 -10.48 6.92
N THR A 130 3.45 -10.47 8.04
CA THR A 130 3.94 -11.02 9.32
C THR A 130 3.84 -12.54 9.33
N ARG A 131 4.88 -13.22 9.81
CA ARG A 131 4.95 -14.68 9.93
C ARG A 131 4.69 -15.13 11.36
N LEU A 132 4.26 -16.38 11.54
CA LEU A 132 4.15 -17.00 12.87
C LEU A 132 5.48 -17.02 13.64
N SER A 133 6.61 -17.05 12.93
CA SER A 133 7.94 -17.01 13.54
C SER A 133 8.38 -15.61 13.97
N ASP A 134 7.65 -14.56 13.62
CA ASP A 134 8.04 -13.21 13.96
C ASP A 134 7.83 -12.95 15.47
N PRO A 135 8.66 -12.11 16.10
CA PRO A 135 8.49 -11.77 17.51
C PRO A 135 7.07 -11.26 17.81
N LYS A 136 6.51 -11.67 18.95
CA LYS A 136 5.22 -11.21 19.49
C LYS A 136 3.96 -11.63 18.71
N THR A 137 4.03 -12.67 17.88
CA THR A 137 2.90 -13.14 17.05
C THR A 137 2.04 -14.25 17.67
N GLY A 138 2.47 -14.84 18.79
CA GLY A 138 1.94 -16.10 19.34
C GLY A 138 0.46 -16.16 19.78
N ARG A 139 -0.37 -15.13 19.53
CA ARG A 139 -1.81 -15.14 19.86
C ARG A 139 -2.74 -14.50 18.82
N SER A 140 -2.26 -13.96 17.69
CA SER A 140 -3.03 -12.93 16.96
C SER A 140 -3.18 -13.10 15.44
N LEU A 141 -3.08 -14.32 14.89
CA LEU A 141 -3.10 -14.54 13.43
C LEU A 141 -4.40 -15.12 12.85
N HIS A 142 -5.46 -15.27 13.65
CA HIS A 142 -6.78 -15.67 13.12
C HIS A 142 -7.65 -14.44 12.86
N PHE A 143 -8.05 -14.26 11.61
CA PHE A 143 -9.21 -13.45 11.26
C PHE A 143 -10.46 -14.30 11.55
N GLU A 144 -11.27 -13.91 12.52
CA GLU A 144 -12.66 -14.38 12.66
C GLU A 144 -13.58 -13.61 11.72
#